data_AF-A0ABD2WQ34-F1
#
_entry.id   AF-A0ABD2WQ34-F1
#
_cell.length_a   1.000
_cell.length_b   1.000
_cell.length_c   1.000
_cell.angle_alpha   90.00
_cell.angle_beta   90.00
_cell.angle_gamma   90.00
#
_symmetry.space_group_name_H-M   'P 1'
#
loop_
_entity.id
_entity.type
_entity.pdbx_description
1 polymer ?
#
loop_
_entity_poly.entity_id
_entity_poly.type
_entity_poly.pdbx_seq_one_letter_code
_entity_poly.pdbx_strand_id
1 'polypeptide(L)'
;MDQVTAAMKQYVVNSNEALEFKLVRRSEELEDDQTTFKPAMSHQVFGDTESIFGYKNLKIKLYYSAGSLETYLGTSYSEKFDESLCADLKPDDFLPKLVNVLTPNVHENIDMFVKSLSYDETFKPAGDLVYSCSVNDNGQTRHFEVYKADMSSTKFKEYHQRLQTFVLWYIDAGNFIDSNDIQWNYLNMFERYTAEDNTIRYATVGFATIYHYWAYPELIRPRIAQLLILPPFQKKGLGSHMLRAIYAEYKNNPNVKDITVEDPSEEFQRIRDFVDCSLCMKLPSFFPENLVKGFSTDMIHDAKEQFKINKKQARRIYEILRLKSTNVNSESEFRDYRLNVKQRLNIPYKREQNDLARLREVFKTDENKPGISLPMEEERMKILERDFKALVEEYKKIIERLNLSDE
;
A
#
# COMPACT_ATOMS: atom_id res chain seq x y z
N MET A 1 32.00 -32.00 -6.39
CA MET A 1 31.26 -30.84 -5.86
C MET A 1 30.11 -30.45 -6.79
N ASP A 2 30.36 -30.22 -8.09
CA ASP A 2 29.32 -29.74 -9.02
C ASP A 2 28.07 -30.62 -9.18
N GLN A 3 28.16 -31.95 -9.19
CA GLN A 3 26.98 -32.82 -9.34
C GLN A 3 26.09 -32.85 -8.08
N VAL A 4 26.70 -32.79 -6.88
CA VAL A 4 25.97 -32.79 -5.61
C VAL A 4 25.26 -31.44 -5.43
N THR A 5 25.95 -30.33 -5.72
CA THR A 5 25.34 -29.00 -5.71
C THR A 5 24.22 -28.86 -6.74
N ALA A 6 24.37 -29.45 -7.94
CA ALA A 6 23.30 -29.49 -8.95
C ALA A 6 22.09 -30.33 -8.49
N ALA A 7 22.34 -31.47 -7.85
CA ALA A 7 21.29 -32.32 -7.28
C ALA A 7 20.59 -31.70 -6.05
N MET A 8 21.23 -30.74 -5.37
CA MET A 8 20.64 -30.01 -4.24
C MET A 8 19.77 -28.83 -4.70
N LYS A 9 20.07 -28.20 -5.84
CA LYS A 9 19.30 -27.06 -6.37
C LYS A 9 17.82 -27.37 -6.56
N GLN A 10 17.46 -28.60 -6.91
CA GLN A 10 16.06 -29.03 -7.07
C GLN A 10 15.25 -29.04 -5.76
N TYR A 11 15.90 -29.00 -4.59
CA TYR A 11 15.23 -28.91 -3.28
C TYR A 11 15.17 -27.47 -2.75
N VAL A 12 15.68 -26.49 -3.50
CA VAL A 12 15.55 -25.06 -3.17
C VAL A 12 14.35 -24.51 -3.93
N VAL A 13 13.32 -24.11 -3.21
CA VAL A 13 12.08 -23.58 -3.78
C VAL A 13 11.96 -22.12 -3.43
N ASN A 14 11.63 -21.27 -4.40
CA ASN A 14 11.29 -19.88 -4.13
C ASN A 14 9.96 -19.82 -3.36
N SER A 15 9.93 -19.19 -2.19
CA SER A 15 8.75 -19.16 -1.32
C SER A 15 7.59 -18.37 -1.90
N ASN A 16 7.86 -17.33 -2.71
CA ASN A 16 6.80 -16.57 -3.40
C ASN A 16 6.10 -17.42 -4.48
N GLU A 17 6.82 -18.37 -5.08
CA GLU A 17 6.27 -19.30 -6.05
C GLU A 17 5.56 -20.50 -5.41
N ALA A 18 6.03 -20.95 -4.24
CA ALA A 18 5.43 -22.04 -3.47
C ALA A 18 4.12 -21.66 -2.76
N LEU A 19 3.96 -20.39 -2.37
CA LEU A 19 2.75 -19.89 -1.71
C LEU A 19 1.60 -19.64 -2.69
N GLU A 20 0.44 -20.22 -2.40
CA GLU A 20 -0.79 -20.07 -3.18
C GLU A 20 -1.91 -19.51 -2.29
N PHE A 21 -2.45 -18.34 -2.65
CA PHE A 21 -3.59 -17.72 -1.98
C PHE A 21 -4.87 -17.84 -2.79
N LYS A 22 -6.01 -18.01 -2.10
CA LYS A 22 -7.35 -17.95 -2.69
C LYS A 22 -8.31 -17.21 -1.75
N LEU A 23 -9.26 -16.49 -2.32
CA LEU A 23 -10.44 -15.96 -1.62
C LEU A 23 -11.66 -16.75 -2.11
N VAL A 24 -12.08 -17.73 -1.33
CA VAL A 24 -13.03 -18.78 -1.72
C VAL A 24 -14.44 -18.37 -1.33
N ARG A 25 -15.32 -18.18 -2.32
CA ARG A 25 -16.76 -17.93 -2.11
C ARG A 25 -17.56 -19.22 -2.07
N ARG A 26 -17.11 -20.22 -2.84
CA ARG A 26 -17.77 -21.50 -3.03
C ARG A 26 -16.73 -22.61 -3.19
N SER A 27 -17.12 -23.84 -2.89
CA SER A 27 -16.26 -25.02 -2.96
C SER A 27 -15.61 -25.22 -4.32
N GLU A 28 -16.29 -24.88 -5.41
CA GLU A 28 -15.82 -25.12 -6.77
C GLU A 28 -14.56 -24.27 -7.10
N GLU A 29 -14.38 -23.14 -6.43
CA GLU A 29 -13.23 -22.24 -6.64
C GLU A 29 -11.92 -22.82 -6.07
N LEU A 30 -12.00 -23.86 -5.23
CA LEU A 30 -10.83 -24.57 -4.71
C LEU A 30 -10.04 -25.26 -5.82
N GLU A 31 -10.74 -25.76 -6.84
CA GLU A 31 -10.17 -26.46 -7.99
C GLU A 31 -9.89 -25.51 -9.18
N ASP A 32 -10.32 -24.25 -9.11
CA ASP A 32 -10.10 -23.25 -10.15
C ASP A 32 -8.79 -22.48 -9.94
N ASP A 33 -7.71 -22.94 -10.58
CA ASP A 33 -6.40 -22.30 -10.51
C ASP A 33 -6.37 -20.82 -10.98
N GLN A 34 -7.38 -20.33 -11.71
CA GLN A 34 -7.44 -18.92 -12.15
C GLN A 34 -7.73 -17.95 -10.99
N THR A 35 -8.32 -18.45 -9.90
CA THR A 35 -8.59 -17.65 -8.69
C THR A 35 -7.37 -17.55 -7.76
N THR A 36 -6.31 -18.30 -8.06
CA THR A 36 -5.09 -18.31 -7.26
C THR A 36 -4.28 -17.05 -7.49
N PHE A 37 -3.81 -16.44 -6.41
CA PHE A 37 -2.87 -15.32 -6.45
C PHE A 37 -1.70 -15.57 -5.50
N LYS A 38 -0.60 -14.87 -5.72
CA LYS A 38 0.68 -15.08 -5.04
C LYS A 38 1.07 -13.88 -4.17
N PRO A 39 1.86 -14.09 -3.11
CA PRO A 39 2.45 -12.97 -2.37
C PRO A 39 3.32 -12.10 -3.28
N ALA A 40 3.43 -10.81 -2.97
CA ALA A 40 4.43 -9.95 -3.61
C ALA A 40 5.82 -10.17 -3.00
N MET A 41 5.86 -10.52 -1.72
CA MET A 41 7.06 -10.80 -0.95
C MET A 41 6.77 -11.82 0.14
N SER A 42 7.80 -12.50 0.62
CA SER A 42 7.69 -13.44 1.74
C SER A 42 8.94 -13.44 2.63
N HIS A 43 9.87 -12.51 2.40
CA HIS A 43 11.09 -12.37 3.20
C HIS A 43 10.82 -12.13 4.69
N GLN A 44 9.70 -11.50 5.03
CA GLN A 44 9.28 -11.26 6.42
C GLN A 44 9.00 -12.58 7.18
N VAL A 45 8.74 -13.68 6.45
CA VAL A 45 8.43 -15.00 7.03
C VAL A 45 9.52 -16.03 6.77
N PHE A 46 10.09 -16.06 5.54
CA PHE A 46 11.11 -17.04 5.15
C PHE A 46 12.53 -16.49 5.10
N GLY A 47 12.73 -15.21 5.47
CA GLY A 47 14.03 -14.54 5.45
C GLY A 47 14.40 -13.95 4.08
N ASP A 48 15.47 -13.15 4.06
CA ASP A 48 15.85 -12.27 2.94
C ASP A 48 16.05 -12.97 1.58
N THR A 49 16.30 -14.28 1.58
CA THR A 49 16.51 -15.06 0.35
C THR A 49 15.21 -15.55 -0.29
N GLU A 50 14.07 -15.43 0.40
CA GLU A 50 12.74 -15.87 -0.07
C GLU A 50 12.78 -17.28 -0.67
N SER A 51 13.48 -18.17 0.03
CA SER A 51 13.75 -19.53 -0.42
C SER A 51 13.53 -20.51 0.73
N ILE A 52 13.01 -21.69 0.40
CA ILE A 52 12.78 -22.80 1.32
C ILE A 52 13.58 -23.98 0.80
N PHE A 53 14.49 -24.49 1.62
CA PHE A 53 15.31 -25.66 1.31
C PHE A 53 14.67 -26.95 1.82
N GLY A 54 14.87 -28.03 1.06
CA GLY A 54 14.62 -29.40 1.47
C GLY A 54 13.36 -30.03 0.89
N TYR A 55 12.71 -29.39 -0.08
CA TYR A 55 11.44 -29.86 -0.64
C TYR A 55 11.41 -29.73 -2.17
N LYS A 56 10.88 -30.74 -2.87
CA LYS A 56 10.62 -30.66 -4.32
C LYS A 56 9.16 -30.40 -4.61
N ASN A 57 8.88 -29.49 -5.54
CA ASN A 57 7.52 -29.10 -5.94
C ASN A 57 6.66 -28.73 -4.73
N LEU A 58 7.25 -27.98 -3.80
CA LEU A 58 6.56 -27.52 -2.60
C LEU A 58 5.43 -26.57 -2.99
N LYS A 59 4.23 -26.85 -2.47
CA LYS A 59 3.08 -25.95 -2.49
C LYS A 59 2.60 -25.73 -1.07
N ILE A 60 2.40 -24.46 -0.72
CA ILE A 60 1.86 -24.00 0.55
C ILE A 60 0.56 -23.27 0.23
N LYS A 61 -0.56 -23.90 0.54
CA LYS A 61 -1.91 -23.43 0.25
C LYS A 61 -2.42 -22.63 1.45
N LEU A 62 -2.58 -21.33 1.28
CA LEU A 62 -3.17 -20.42 2.26
C LEU A 62 -4.48 -19.88 1.70
N TYR A 63 -5.57 -20.62 1.92
CA TYR A 63 -6.88 -20.27 1.37
C TYR A 63 -7.71 -19.58 2.44
N TYR A 64 -8.49 -18.60 2.03
CA TYR A 64 -9.33 -17.81 2.92
C TYR A 64 -10.76 -17.86 2.43
N SER A 65 -11.75 -17.97 3.33
CA SER A 65 -13.13 -17.69 2.94
C SER A 65 -13.24 -16.22 2.50
N ALA A 66 -14.05 -15.94 1.49
CA ALA A 66 -14.05 -14.63 0.87
C ALA A 66 -14.51 -13.52 1.82
N GLY A 67 -15.44 -13.79 2.74
CA GLY A 67 -16.02 -12.81 3.65
C GLY A 67 -15.33 -12.77 5.02
N SER A 68 -15.48 -13.82 5.81
CA SER A 68 -14.97 -13.87 7.19
C SER A 68 -13.47 -14.17 7.28
N LEU A 69 -12.83 -14.52 6.17
CA LEU A 69 -11.42 -14.89 6.09
C LEU A 69 -11.05 -16.10 6.95
N GLU A 70 -11.97 -17.06 7.16
CA GLU A 70 -11.59 -18.36 7.75
C GLU A 70 -10.41 -18.92 6.96
N THR A 71 -9.38 -19.41 7.63
CA THR A 71 -8.09 -19.68 6.99
C THR A 71 -7.82 -21.17 6.94
N TYR A 72 -7.50 -21.70 5.77
CA TYR A 72 -6.96 -23.03 5.56
C TYR A 72 -5.47 -22.97 5.30
N LEU A 73 -4.70 -23.82 5.99
CA LEU A 73 -3.29 -24.05 5.74
C LEU A 73 -3.08 -25.50 5.29
N GLY A 74 -2.75 -25.67 4.01
CA GLY A 74 -2.36 -26.96 3.44
C GLY A 74 -0.91 -26.94 2.96
N THR A 75 -0.21 -28.07 3.07
CA THR A 75 1.11 -28.23 2.47
C THR A 75 1.19 -29.52 1.66
N SER A 76 1.89 -29.46 0.54
CA SER A 76 2.16 -30.64 -0.28
C SER A 76 3.50 -30.51 -0.98
N TYR A 77 4.23 -31.61 -1.12
CA TYR A 77 5.50 -31.70 -1.83
C TYR A 77 5.65 -33.10 -2.41
N SER A 78 6.43 -33.21 -3.48
CA SER A 78 6.68 -34.50 -4.15
C SER A 78 7.78 -35.32 -3.47
N GLU A 79 8.77 -34.65 -2.88
CA GLU A 79 9.92 -35.28 -2.24
C GLU A 79 10.48 -34.35 -1.16
N LYS A 80 10.94 -34.92 -0.05
CA LYS A 80 11.67 -34.22 1.02
C LYS A 80 13.13 -34.66 0.98
N PHE A 81 14.05 -33.73 1.19
CA PHE A 81 15.49 -34.00 1.19
C PHE A 81 15.85 -35.00 2.28
N ASP A 82 16.61 -36.02 1.89
CA ASP A 82 17.12 -37.06 2.79
C ASP A 82 18.40 -36.59 3.47
N GLU A 83 18.33 -36.38 4.78
CA GLU A 83 19.44 -35.91 5.63
C GLU A 83 20.66 -36.87 5.59
N SER A 84 20.45 -38.14 5.21
CA SER A 84 21.56 -39.10 5.06
C SER A 84 22.50 -38.77 3.90
N LEU A 85 22.05 -37.98 2.91
CA LEU A 85 22.85 -37.57 1.76
C LEU A 85 23.93 -36.53 2.12
N CYS A 86 23.69 -35.72 3.16
CA CYS A 86 24.64 -34.74 3.66
C CYS A 86 24.29 -34.35 5.11
N ALA A 87 25.08 -34.81 6.08
CA ALA A 87 24.80 -34.66 7.51
C ALA A 87 24.71 -33.20 8.00
N ASP A 88 25.32 -32.25 7.28
CA ASP A 88 25.36 -30.84 7.65
C ASP A 88 24.14 -30.04 7.14
N LEU A 89 23.28 -30.64 6.30
CA LEU A 89 22.14 -29.98 5.68
C LEU A 89 20.82 -30.59 6.15
N LYS A 90 19.94 -29.75 6.70
CA LYS A 90 18.60 -30.14 7.14
C LYS A 90 17.54 -29.39 6.34
N PRO A 91 16.42 -30.04 5.97
CA PRO A 91 15.26 -29.36 5.41
C PRO A 91 14.78 -28.24 6.33
N ASP A 92 14.34 -27.13 5.75
CA ASP A 92 13.83 -26.00 6.51
C ASP A 92 12.49 -26.37 7.19
N ASP A 93 12.42 -26.18 8.50
CA ASP A 93 11.15 -26.29 9.21
C ASP A 93 10.35 -24.99 9.09
N PHE A 94 9.63 -24.86 7.98
CA PHE A 94 8.91 -23.64 7.61
C PHE A 94 7.49 -23.54 8.21
N LEU A 95 6.92 -24.67 8.65
CA LEU A 95 5.56 -24.72 9.21
C LEU A 95 5.41 -23.90 10.50
N PRO A 96 6.31 -24.00 11.50
CA PRO A 96 6.24 -23.17 12.70
C PRO A 96 6.32 -21.67 12.40
N LYS A 97 7.11 -21.27 11.40
CA LYS A 97 7.22 -19.87 10.98
C LYS A 97 5.88 -19.33 10.47
N LEU A 98 5.15 -20.14 9.69
CA LEU A 98 3.81 -19.82 9.21
C LEU A 98 2.79 -19.79 10.36
N VAL A 99 2.75 -20.83 11.19
CA VAL A 99 1.81 -20.91 12.31
C VAL A 99 1.99 -19.77 13.30
N ASN A 100 3.22 -19.28 13.50
CA ASN A 100 3.49 -18.13 14.38
C ASN A 100 2.90 -16.82 13.86
N VAL A 101 2.83 -16.63 12.54
CA VAL A 101 2.29 -15.41 11.93
C VAL A 101 0.79 -15.51 11.62
N LEU A 102 0.29 -16.74 11.46
CA LEU A 102 -1.11 -17.02 11.26
C LEU A 102 -1.84 -17.08 12.61
N THR A 103 -3.11 -16.72 12.61
CA THR A 103 -3.96 -16.74 13.80
C THR A 103 -4.15 -18.17 14.33
N PRO A 104 -4.43 -18.36 15.64
CA PRO A 104 -4.46 -19.68 16.27
C PRO A 104 -5.53 -20.67 15.76
N ASN A 105 -6.43 -20.25 14.86
CA ASN A 105 -7.55 -21.06 14.36
C ASN A 105 -7.47 -21.28 12.84
N VAL A 106 -6.40 -21.92 12.37
CA VAL A 106 -6.31 -22.36 10.97
C VAL A 106 -6.90 -23.77 10.81
N HIS A 107 -7.61 -23.99 9.71
CA HIS A 107 -8.07 -25.32 9.30
C HIS A 107 -6.91 -26.03 8.61
N GLU A 108 -6.47 -27.18 9.13
CA GLU A 108 -5.47 -28.03 8.45
C GLU A 108 -6.12 -29.06 7.52
N ASN A 109 -7.43 -29.27 7.66
CA ASN A 109 -8.22 -30.18 6.85
C ASN A 109 -9.14 -29.39 5.91
N ILE A 110 -9.06 -29.70 4.61
CA ILE A 110 -9.82 -28.98 3.58
C ILE A 110 -11.33 -29.17 3.71
N ASP A 111 -11.81 -30.33 4.16
CA ASP A 111 -13.24 -30.59 4.37
C ASP A 111 -13.80 -29.76 5.52
N MET A 112 -12.99 -29.52 6.57
CA MET A 112 -13.35 -28.62 7.67
C MET A 112 -13.40 -27.17 7.20
N PHE A 113 -12.45 -26.77 6.35
CA PHE A 113 -12.49 -25.46 5.71
C PHE A 113 -13.74 -25.28 4.83
N VAL A 114 -14.07 -26.26 3.97
CA VAL A 114 -15.28 -26.22 3.13
C VAL A 114 -16.56 -26.07 3.98
N LYS A 115 -16.65 -26.77 5.12
CA LYS A 115 -17.77 -26.60 6.06
C LYS A 115 -17.81 -25.20 6.66
N SER A 116 -16.65 -24.59 6.94
CA SER A 116 -16.57 -23.24 7.49
C SER A 116 -17.06 -22.14 6.52
N LEU A 117 -17.12 -22.42 5.21
CA LEU A 117 -17.65 -21.46 4.22
C LEU A 117 -19.11 -21.06 4.49
N SER A 118 -19.89 -21.88 5.22
CA SER A 118 -21.24 -21.50 5.65
C SER A 118 -21.27 -20.31 6.61
N TYR A 119 -20.15 -19.98 7.28
CA TYR A 119 -20.08 -18.81 8.14
C TYR A 119 -20.20 -17.50 7.35
N ASP A 120 -19.75 -17.49 6.09
CA ASP A 120 -19.85 -16.33 5.20
C ASP A 120 -21.32 -16.01 4.82
N GLU A 121 -22.25 -16.96 4.96
CA GLU A 121 -23.69 -16.73 4.73
C GLU A 121 -24.28 -15.71 5.70
N THR A 122 -23.78 -15.74 6.95
CA THR A 122 -24.23 -14.84 8.02
C THR A 122 -23.24 -13.73 8.30
N PHE A 123 -22.08 -13.74 7.63
CA PHE A 123 -21.06 -12.72 7.80
C PHE A 123 -21.60 -11.34 7.38
N LYS A 124 -21.32 -10.35 8.23
CA LYS A 124 -21.60 -8.94 7.97
C LYS A 124 -20.37 -8.11 8.34
N PRO A 125 -20.01 -7.11 7.53
CA PRO A 125 -18.98 -6.14 7.87
C PRO A 125 -19.21 -5.55 9.27
N ALA A 126 -18.17 -5.50 10.08
CA ALA A 126 -18.24 -4.86 11.38
C ALA A 126 -18.12 -3.33 11.25
N GLY A 127 -18.84 -2.61 12.12
CA GLY A 127 -18.76 -1.16 12.22
C GLY A 127 -19.74 -0.40 11.33
N ASP A 128 -19.45 0.87 11.10
CA ASP A 128 -20.35 1.82 10.43
C ASP A 128 -19.98 1.99 8.96
N LEU A 129 -20.97 2.00 8.07
CA LEU A 129 -20.77 2.29 6.65
C LEU A 129 -20.38 3.75 6.47
N VAL A 130 -19.18 4.02 5.93
CA VAL A 130 -18.69 5.39 5.69
C VAL A 130 -18.64 5.78 4.22
N TYR A 131 -18.61 4.81 3.31
CA TYR A 131 -18.51 5.06 1.88
C TYR A 131 -19.04 3.88 1.07
N SER A 132 -19.67 4.15 -0.07
CA SER A 132 -20.04 3.14 -1.05
C SER A 132 -19.75 3.62 -2.48
N CYS A 133 -19.45 2.69 -3.37
CA CYS A 133 -19.28 2.96 -4.79
C CYS A 133 -19.63 1.76 -5.66
N SER A 134 -19.79 2.02 -6.96
CA SER A 134 -19.94 0.99 -7.97
C SER A 134 -18.85 1.16 -9.01
N VAL A 135 -18.28 0.04 -9.46
CA VAL A 135 -17.25 0.02 -10.51
C VAL A 135 -17.71 -0.91 -11.62
N ASN A 136 -17.52 -0.48 -12.87
CA ASN A 136 -17.70 -1.34 -14.04
C ASN A 136 -16.43 -2.18 -14.24
N ASP A 137 -16.58 -3.50 -14.15
CA ASP A 137 -15.51 -4.47 -14.35
C ASP A 137 -15.91 -5.39 -15.51
N ASN A 138 -15.34 -5.17 -16.69
CA ASN A 138 -15.61 -5.94 -17.91
C ASN A 138 -17.11 -6.03 -18.27
N GLY A 139 -17.87 -4.94 -18.09
CA GLY A 139 -19.30 -4.87 -18.40
C GLY A 139 -20.20 -5.31 -17.24
N GLN A 140 -19.63 -5.81 -16.14
CA GLN A 140 -20.37 -6.11 -14.92
C GLN A 140 -20.22 -4.97 -13.90
N THR A 141 -21.35 -4.43 -13.45
CA THR A 141 -21.36 -3.47 -12.33
C THR A 141 -21.18 -4.23 -11.02
N ARG A 142 -20.08 -3.94 -10.32
CA ARG A 142 -19.77 -4.48 -8.99
C ARG A 142 -19.94 -3.39 -7.94
N HIS A 143 -20.43 -3.76 -6.76
CA HIS A 143 -20.71 -2.83 -5.66
C HIS A 143 -19.75 -3.01 -4.51
N PHE A 144 -19.23 -1.90 -4.00
CA PHE A 144 -18.23 -1.88 -2.93
C PHE A 144 -18.65 -0.95 -1.81
N GLU A 145 -18.38 -1.37 -0.59
CA GLU A 145 -18.74 -0.66 0.64
C GLU A 145 -17.53 -0.61 1.57
N VAL A 146 -17.31 0.53 2.22
CA VAL A 146 -16.23 0.73 3.19
C VAL A 146 -16.83 0.97 4.55
N TYR A 147 -16.42 0.16 5.52
CA TYR A 147 -16.88 0.21 6.91
C TYR A 147 -15.76 0.67 7.83
N LYS A 148 -16.08 1.56 8.76
CA LYS A 148 -15.20 1.94 9.86
C LYS A 148 -15.50 1.05 11.05
N ALA A 149 -14.54 0.21 11.41
CA ALA A 149 -14.67 -0.73 12.52
C ALA A 149 -13.81 -0.29 13.72
N ASP A 150 -14.19 -0.78 14.89
CA ASP A 150 -13.51 -0.53 16.15
C ASP A 150 -13.16 -1.85 16.87
N MET A 151 -12.10 -1.81 17.66
CA MET A 151 -11.61 -2.95 18.43
C MET A 151 -12.46 -3.25 19.67
N SER A 152 -13.63 -2.66 19.90
CA SER A 152 -14.53 -3.11 20.96
C SER A 152 -15.29 -4.39 20.57
N SER A 153 -15.45 -4.64 19.27
CA SER A 153 -16.10 -5.85 18.74
C SER A 153 -15.15 -7.05 18.73
N THR A 154 -15.45 -8.10 19.52
CA THR A 154 -14.70 -9.36 19.50
C THR A 154 -14.64 -9.99 18.11
N LYS A 155 -15.76 -9.95 17.36
CA LYS A 155 -15.82 -10.46 15.99
C LYS A 155 -14.86 -9.71 15.06
N PHE A 156 -14.73 -8.39 15.24
CA PHE A 156 -13.79 -7.61 14.45
C PHE A 156 -12.33 -7.89 14.83
N LYS A 157 -12.02 -8.09 16.12
CA LYS A 157 -10.67 -8.50 16.55
C LYS A 157 -10.23 -9.77 15.85
N GLU A 158 -11.06 -10.81 15.89
CA GLU A 158 -10.78 -12.11 15.25
C GLU A 158 -10.62 -11.96 13.73
N TYR A 159 -11.51 -11.20 13.08
CA TYR A 159 -11.41 -10.90 11.66
C TYR A 159 -10.12 -10.13 11.31
N HIS A 160 -9.78 -9.09 12.08
CA HIS A 160 -8.59 -8.28 11.84
C HIS A 160 -7.31 -9.10 12.02
N GLN A 161 -7.28 -10.02 13.00
CA GLN A 161 -6.15 -10.92 13.19
C GLN A 161 -5.88 -11.78 11.95
N ARG A 162 -6.93 -12.22 11.24
CA ARG A 162 -6.77 -12.97 9.97
C ARG A 162 -6.37 -12.05 8.83
N LEU A 163 -7.00 -10.87 8.75
CA LEU A 163 -6.74 -9.86 7.72
C LEU A 163 -5.31 -9.31 7.75
N GLN A 164 -4.76 -9.01 8.93
CA GLN A 164 -3.44 -8.38 9.06
C GLN A 164 -2.31 -9.27 8.53
N THR A 165 -2.53 -10.59 8.40
CA THR A 165 -1.54 -11.51 7.81
C THR A 165 -1.15 -11.10 6.38
N PHE A 166 -2.07 -10.47 5.64
CA PHE A 166 -1.77 -9.93 4.30
C PHE A 166 -0.75 -8.78 4.31
N VAL A 167 -0.54 -8.09 5.43
CA VAL A 167 0.53 -7.07 5.55
C VAL A 167 1.89 -7.69 5.25
N LEU A 168 2.16 -8.88 5.79
CA LEU A 168 3.46 -9.56 5.64
C LEU A 168 3.78 -9.93 4.19
N TRP A 169 2.74 -10.08 3.36
CA TRP A 169 2.87 -10.55 1.98
C TRP A 169 2.91 -9.42 0.94
N TYR A 170 2.48 -8.21 1.31
CA TYR A 170 2.24 -7.12 0.34
C TYR A 170 2.73 -5.73 0.79
N ILE A 171 3.09 -5.55 2.06
CA ILE A 171 3.63 -4.28 2.56
C ILE A 171 5.03 -4.54 3.10
N ASP A 172 6.01 -3.98 2.41
CA ASP A 172 7.42 -4.11 2.78
C ASP A 172 7.69 -3.38 4.10
N ALA A 173 8.50 -3.99 4.96
CA ALA A 173 8.69 -3.58 6.36
C ALA A 173 7.37 -3.41 7.17
N GLY A 174 6.30 -4.08 6.75
CA GLY A 174 4.99 -4.02 7.39
C GLY A 174 4.94 -4.84 8.68
N ASN A 175 4.55 -4.20 9.79
CA ASN A 175 4.42 -4.85 11.10
C ASN A 175 2.95 -4.98 11.52
N PHE A 176 2.66 -5.99 12.34
CA PHE A 176 1.39 -6.04 13.05
C PHE A 176 1.29 -4.87 14.04
N ILE A 177 0.10 -4.28 14.12
CA ILE A 177 -0.16 -3.12 14.97
C ILE A 177 -0.70 -3.56 16.34
N ASP A 178 -0.48 -2.73 17.37
CA ASP A 178 -1.03 -2.99 18.69
C ASP A 178 -2.54 -2.72 18.71
N SER A 179 -3.33 -3.78 18.65
CA SER A 179 -4.79 -3.73 18.70
C SER A 179 -5.37 -3.12 19.99
N ASN A 180 -4.57 -2.97 21.05
CA ASN A 180 -5.01 -2.33 22.30
C ASN A 180 -4.86 -0.81 22.29
N ASP A 181 -4.08 -0.26 21.35
CA ASP A 181 -3.92 1.18 21.22
C ASP A 181 -5.16 1.79 20.53
N ILE A 182 -5.89 2.59 21.31
CA ILE A 182 -7.13 3.26 20.91
C ILE A 182 -6.94 4.32 19.81
N GLN A 183 -5.70 4.73 19.52
CA GLN A 183 -5.42 5.69 18.44
C GLN A 183 -5.56 5.06 17.05
N TRP A 184 -5.58 3.73 16.95
CA TRP A 184 -5.79 3.03 15.69
C TRP A 184 -7.25 3.05 15.24
N ASN A 185 -7.44 3.45 13.98
CA ASN A 185 -8.72 3.41 13.30
C ASN A 185 -8.63 2.48 12.09
N TYR A 186 -9.71 1.73 11.84
CA TYR A 186 -9.73 0.66 10.86
C TYR A 186 -10.82 0.91 9.83
N LEU A 187 -10.45 0.99 8.56
CA LEU A 187 -11.39 1.07 7.44
C LEU A 187 -11.26 -0.21 6.61
N ASN A 188 -12.36 -0.92 6.41
CA ASN A 188 -12.39 -2.21 5.72
C ASN A 188 -13.33 -2.11 4.52
N MET A 189 -12.82 -2.46 3.35
CA MET A 189 -13.59 -2.48 2.11
C MET A 189 -14.06 -3.90 1.81
N PHE A 190 -15.34 -4.00 1.46
CA PHE A 190 -15.99 -5.24 1.05
C PHE A 190 -16.66 -5.05 -0.30
N GLU A 191 -16.66 -6.09 -1.10
CA GLU A 191 -17.59 -6.22 -2.22
C GLU A 191 -18.92 -6.74 -1.68
N ARG A 192 -19.99 -6.02 -1.97
CA ARG A 192 -21.36 -6.44 -1.69
C ARG A 192 -21.91 -7.11 -2.94
N TYR A 193 -22.21 -8.40 -2.86
CA TYR A 193 -22.72 -9.17 -4.00
C TYR A 193 -23.97 -9.96 -3.63
N THR A 194 -24.79 -10.25 -4.64
CA THR A 194 -25.95 -11.13 -4.51
C THR A 194 -25.51 -12.55 -4.89
N ALA A 195 -25.66 -13.50 -3.97
CA ALA A 195 -25.38 -14.90 -4.23
C ALA A 195 -26.52 -15.57 -5.02
N GLU A 196 -26.31 -16.83 -5.45
CA GLU A 196 -27.28 -17.58 -6.27
C GLU A 196 -28.62 -17.81 -5.57
N ASP A 197 -28.61 -17.85 -4.23
CA ASP A 197 -29.79 -17.94 -3.37
C ASP A 197 -30.53 -16.60 -3.19
N ASN A 198 -30.14 -15.55 -3.92
CA ASN A 198 -30.61 -14.17 -3.82
C ASN A 198 -30.33 -13.48 -2.47
N THR A 199 -29.42 -14.01 -1.66
CA THR A 199 -28.99 -13.37 -0.41
C THR A 199 -27.82 -12.43 -0.64
N ILE A 200 -27.74 -11.37 0.17
CA ILE A 200 -26.62 -10.42 0.15
C ILE A 200 -25.46 -10.99 0.97
N ARG A 201 -24.32 -11.17 0.30
CA ARG A 201 -23.06 -11.63 0.88
C ARG A 201 -21.98 -10.56 0.69
N TYR A 202 -20.89 -10.72 1.45
CA TYR A 202 -19.78 -9.79 1.48
C TYR A 202 -18.47 -10.52 1.26
N ALA A 203 -17.61 -10.00 0.40
CA ALA A 203 -16.25 -10.48 0.22
C ALA A 203 -15.25 -9.38 0.59
N THR A 204 -14.23 -9.70 1.37
CA THR A 204 -13.15 -8.80 1.73
C THR A 204 -12.35 -8.39 0.50
N VAL A 205 -12.18 -7.08 0.34
CA VAL A 205 -11.48 -6.48 -0.80
C VAL A 205 -10.15 -5.86 -0.37
N GLY A 206 -10.11 -5.28 0.82
CA GLY A 206 -8.92 -4.58 1.31
C GLY A 206 -9.21 -3.79 2.57
N PHE A 207 -8.20 -3.09 3.07
CA PHE A 207 -8.33 -2.30 4.30
C PHE A 207 -7.32 -1.15 4.34
N ALA A 208 -7.56 -0.25 5.29
CA ALA A 208 -6.60 0.76 5.69
C ALA A 208 -6.57 0.89 7.22
N THR A 209 -5.37 1.05 7.78
CA THR A 209 -5.15 1.40 9.19
C THR A 209 -4.64 2.83 9.28
N ILE A 210 -5.21 3.59 10.20
CA ILE A 210 -4.93 5.02 10.36
C ILE A 210 -4.64 5.29 11.83
N TYR A 211 -3.47 5.87 12.11
CA TYR A 211 -3.09 6.26 13.46
C TYR A 211 -3.45 7.73 13.71
N HIS A 212 -4.07 8.03 14.84
CA HIS A 212 -4.37 9.41 15.25
C HIS A 212 -3.21 10.01 16.05
N TYR A 213 -2.37 10.80 15.39
CA TYR A 213 -1.36 11.58 16.10
C TYR A 213 -1.97 12.83 16.72
N TRP A 214 -1.58 13.13 17.95
CA TRP A 214 -1.87 14.44 18.53
C TRP A 214 -1.12 15.55 17.78
N ALA A 215 -1.83 16.64 17.51
CA ALA A 215 -1.31 17.84 16.88
C ALA A 215 -1.68 19.06 17.73
N TYR A 216 -0.67 19.67 18.37
CA TYR A 216 -0.84 20.86 19.19
C TYR A 216 -1.70 21.96 18.50
N PRO A 217 -2.61 22.64 19.22
CA PRO A 217 -2.89 22.49 20.67
C PRO A 217 -3.79 21.30 21.05
N GLU A 218 -4.88 21.06 20.32
CA GLU A 218 -5.88 20.02 20.64
C GLU A 218 -6.45 19.37 19.37
N LEU A 219 -5.67 19.33 18.29
CA LEU A 219 -6.08 18.75 17.02
C LEU A 219 -5.55 17.31 16.89
N ILE A 220 -6.10 16.59 15.94
CA ILE A 220 -5.60 15.29 15.48
C ILE A 220 -5.01 15.40 14.08
N ARG A 221 -3.98 14.60 13.83
CA ARG A 221 -3.38 14.39 12.52
C ARG A 221 -3.45 12.89 12.19
N PRO A 222 -4.50 12.46 11.49
CA PRO A 222 -4.59 11.10 10.99
C PRO A 222 -3.41 10.80 10.06
N ARG A 223 -2.70 9.70 10.32
CA ARG A 223 -1.64 9.17 9.45
C ARG A 223 -2.08 7.81 8.92
N ILE A 224 -2.27 7.72 7.61
CA ILE A 224 -2.51 6.43 6.93
C ILE A 224 -1.22 5.63 7.07
N ALA A 225 -1.28 4.50 7.79
CA ALA A 225 -0.12 3.65 8.05
C ALA A 225 -0.06 2.50 7.05
N GLN A 226 -1.14 1.72 6.95
CA GLN A 226 -1.25 0.63 5.98
C GLN A 226 -2.46 0.88 5.10
N LEU A 227 -2.33 0.64 3.80
CA LEU A 227 -3.45 0.57 2.86
C LEU A 227 -3.17 -0.56 1.89
N LEU A 228 -4.06 -1.54 1.84
CA LEU A 228 -3.96 -2.69 0.95
C LEU A 228 -5.29 -2.95 0.25
N ILE A 229 -5.23 -3.14 -1.07
CA ILE A 229 -6.29 -3.79 -1.85
C ILE A 229 -5.76 -5.16 -2.26
N LEU A 230 -6.50 -6.23 -1.97
CA LEU A 230 -6.06 -7.59 -2.26
C LEU A 230 -5.95 -7.80 -3.78
N PRO A 231 -4.96 -8.60 -4.24
CA PRO A 231 -4.60 -8.70 -5.66
C PRO A 231 -5.78 -8.95 -6.63
N PRO A 232 -6.77 -9.81 -6.34
CA PRO A 232 -7.92 -10.04 -7.23
C PRO A 232 -8.75 -8.79 -7.54
N PHE A 233 -8.65 -7.75 -6.70
CA PHE A 233 -9.43 -6.51 -6.81
C PHE A 233 -8.58 -5.29 -7.21
N GLN A 234 -7.27 -5.47 -7.41
CA GLN A 234 -6.38 -4.38 -7.84
C GLN A 234 -6.66 -3.96 -9.29
N LYS A 235 -6.13 -2.80 -9.68
CA LYS A 235 -6.27 -2.21 -11.02
C LYS A 235 -7.71 -1.88 -11.44
N LYS A 236 -8.67 -1.90 -10.51
CA LYS A 236 -10.09 -1.54 -10.70
C LYS A 236 -10.47 -0.18 -10.10
N GLY A 237 -9.48 0.66 -9.78
CA GLY A 237 -9.71 1.97 -9.16
C GLY A 237 -10.08 1.96 -7.66
N LEU A 238 -10.18 0.78 -7.04
CA LEU A 238 -10.61 0.63 -5.64
C LEU A 238 -9.67 1.29 -4.62
N GLY A 239 -8.36 1.35 -4.88
CA GLY A 239 -7.44 2.12 -4.03
C GLY A 239 -7.77 3.62 -4.00
N SER A 240 -8.20 4.18 -5.13
CA SER A 240 -8.69 5.56 -5.20
C SER A 240 -9.98 5.75 -4.41
N HIS A 241 -10.89 4.77 -4.45
CA HIS A 241 -12.12 4.79 -3.64
C HIS A 241 -11.84 4.64 -2.14
N MET A 242 -10.89 3.80 -1.74
CA MET A 242 -10.46 3.68 -0.33
C MET A 242 -9.91 5.02 0.18
N LEU A 243 -9.07 5.70 -0.61
CA LEU A 243 -8.56 7.01 -0.23
C LEU A 243 -9.68 8.07 -0.14
N ARG A 244 -10.67 8.03 -1.04
CA ARG A 244 -11.86 8.89 -0.96
C ARG A 244 -12.71 8.59 0.27
N ALA A 245 -12.83 7.32 0.69
CA ALA A 245 -13.52 6.94 1.92
C ALA A 245 -12.81 7.52 3.15
N ILE A 246 -11.47 7.43 3.20
CA ILE A 246 -10.66 8.08 4.25
C ILE A 246 -10.93 9.59 4.29
N TYR A 247 -10.99 10.26 3.14
CA TYR A 247 -11.31 11.70 3.12
C TYR A 247 -12.74 12.00 3.53
N ALA A 248 -13.71 11.18 3.13
CA ALA A 248 -15.10 11.33 3.54
C ALA A 248 -15.25 11.27 5.08
N GLU A 249 -14.50 10.37 5.73
CA GLU A 249 -14.46 10.23 7.19
C GLU A 249 -13.92 11.49 7.89
N TYR A 250 -12.81 12.05 7.40
CA TYR A 250 -12.10 13.11 8.14
C TYR A 250 -12.41 14.54 7.69
N LYS A 251 -12.91 14.76 6.45
CA LYS A 251 -13.02 16.12 5.88
C LYS A 251 -13.91 17.07 6.68
N ASN A 252 -14.99 16.54 7.26
CA ASN A 252 -15.96 17.34 8.00
C ASN A 252 -15.61 17.46 9.50
N ASN A 253 -14.53 16.83 9.95
CA ASN A 253 -14.13 16.88 11.35
C ASN A 253 -13.26 18.13 11.61
N PRO A 254 -13.73 19.09 12.43
CA PRO A 254 -12.97 20.32 12.71
C PRO A 254 -11.70 20.06 13.53
N ASN A 255 -11.65 18.94 14.27
CA ASN A 255 -10.48 18.57 15.06
C ASN A 255 -9.36 17.97 14.19
N VAL A 256 -9.62 17.65 12.93
CA VAL A 256 -8.58 17.16 12.01
C VAL A 256 -7.81 18.33 11.40
N LYS A 257 -6.50 18.35 11.66
CA LYS A 257 -5.57 19.35 11.13
C LYS A 257 -5.27 19.11 9.65
N ASP A 258 -4.76 17.92 9.34
CA ASP A 258 -4.43 17.45 8.00
C ASP A 258 -4.20 15.93 8.04
N ILE A 259 -4.23 15.29 6.87
CA ILE A 259 -4.01 13.85 6.70
C ILE A 259 -2.61 13.61 6.13
N THR A 260 -1.87 12.75 6.80
CA THR A 260 -0.52 12.32 6.43
C THR A 260 -0.49 10.84 6.06
N VAL A 261 0.63 10.39 5.49
CA VAL A 261 0.85 8.99 5.14
C VAL A 261 2.23 8.62 5.63
N GLU A 262 2.34 7.44 6.23
CA GLU A 262 3.59 6.82 6.63
C GLU A 262 4.28 6.26 5.39
N ASP A 263 5.51 6.72 5.13
CA ASP A 263 6.41 6.24 4.07
C ASP A 263 5.70 5.69 2.81
N PRO A 264 4.97 6.56 2.07
CA PRO A 264 4.13 6.12 0.97
C PRO A 264 4.96 5.46 -0.14
N SER A 265 4.54 4.28 -0.58
CA SER A 265 5.06 3.64 -1.78
C SER A 265 4.81 4.51 -3.02
N GLU A 266 5.59 4.30 -4.08
CA GLU A 266 5.38 5.01 -5.35
C GLU A 266 3.95 4.80 -5.89
N GLU A 267 3.44 3.58 -5.80
CA GLU A 267 2.09 3.23 -6.24
C GLU A 267 1.02 3.97 -5.43
N PHE A 268 1.17 4.00 -4.10
CA PHE A 268 0.27 4.77 -3.25
C PHE A 268 0.34 6.26 -3.58
N GLN A 269 1.54 6.82 -3.76
CA GLN A 269 1.71 8.22 -4.10
C GLN A 269 1.06 8.56 -5.45
N ARG A 270 1.09 7.67 -6.45
CA ARG A 270 0.35 7.85 -7.71
C ARG A 270 -1.17 7.89 -7.49
N ILE A 271 -1.70 6.98 -6.69
CA ILE A 271 -3.13 6.95 -6.35
C ILE A 271 -3.53 8.26 -5.66
N ARG A 272 -2.73 8.69 -4.67
CA ARG A 272 -2.95 9.93 -3.93
C ARG A 272 -2.88 11.15 -4.83
N ASP A 273 -1.85 11.26 -5.67
CA ASP A 273 -1.69 12.38 -6.60
C ASP A 273 -2.88 12.49 -7.56
N PHE A 274 -3.35 11.36 -8.10
CA PHE A 274 -4.55 11.35 -8.95
C PHE A 274 -5.81 11.81 -8.20
N VAL A 275 -6.09 11.23 -7.02
CA VAL A 275 -7.27 11.59 -6.22
C VAL A 275 -7.21 13.05 -5.82
N ASP A 276 -6.08 13.51 -5.29
CA ASP A 276 -5.90 14.87 -4.79
C ASP A 276 -5.98 15.90 -5.93
N CYS A 277 -5.37 15.63 -7.08
CA CYS A 277 -5.49 16.50 -8.26
C CYS A 277 -6.94 16.58 -8.75
N SER A 278 -7.65 15.44 -8.83
CA SER A 278 -9.06 15.39 -9.27
C SER A 278 -10.00 16.20 -8.35
N LEU A 279 -9.64 16.33 -7.07
CA LEU A 279 -10.37 17.12 -6.09
C LEU A 279 -9.98 18.59 -6.18
N CYS A 280 -8.69 18.89 -6.12
CA CYS A 280 -8.17 20.25 -6.05
C CYS A 280 -8.32 21.03 -7.35
N MET A 281 -8.33 20.40 -8.53
CA MET A 281 -8.52 21.11 -9.81
C MET A 281 -9.88 21.82 -9.91
N LYS A 282 -10.83 21.48 -9.03
CA LYS A 282 -12.16 22.11 -8.93
C LYS A 282 -12.17 23.33 -8.01
N LEU A 283 -11.05 23.63 -7.34
CA LEU A 283 -10.91 24.76 -6.42
C LEU A 283 -10.40 26.00 -7.16
N PRO A 284 -10.93 27.21 -6.88
CA PRO A 284 -10.52 28.43 -7.57
C PRO A 284 -9.02 28.73 -7.50
N SER A 285 -8.37 28.44 -6.37
CA SER A 285 -6.93 28.63 -6.19
C SER A 285 -6.07 27.76 -7.11
N PHE A 286 -6.62 26.68 -7.68
CA PHE A 286 -5.95 25.75 -8.59
C PHE A 286 -6.38 25.90 -10.05
N PHE A 287 -7.16 26.92 -10.40
CA PHE A 287 -7.49 27.19 -11.80
C PHE A 287 -6.25 27.64 -12.60
N PRO A 288 -6.20 27.38 -13.93
CA PRO A 288 -5.04 27.66 -14.77
C PRO A 288 -4.43 29.06 -14.60
N GLU A 289 -5.27 30.08 -14.51
CA GLU A 289 -4.90 31.48 -14.31
C GLU A 289 -4.17 31.76 -12.98
N ASN A 290 -4.39 30.91 -11.96
CA ASN A 290 -3.72 31.00 -10.67
C ASN A 290 -2.51 30.08 -10.60
N LEU A 291 -2.53 28.94 -11.30
CA LEU A 291 -1.36 28.06 -11.43
C LEU A 291 -0.17 28.78 -12.07
N VAL A 292 -0.40 29.57 -13.13
CA VAL A 292 0.68 30.29 -13.82
C VAL A 292 1.40 31.30 -12.93
N LYS A 293 0.72 31.84 -11.92
CA LYS A 293 1.28 32.83 -10.97
C LYS A 293 2.23 32.22 -9.93
N GLY A 294 2.28 30.89 -9.83
CA GLY A 294 3.13 30.18 -8.88
C GLY A 294 2.36 29.56 -7.71
N PHE A 295 3.07 28.80 -6.88
CA PHE A 295 2.49 28.15 -5.70
C PHE A 295 2.14 29.18 -4.61
N SER A 296 0.87 29.30 -4.25
CA SER A 296 0.37 30.31 -3.30
C SER A 296 -0.04 29.73 -1.94
N THR A 297 -0.23 30.61 -0.96
CA THR A 297 -0.83 30.27 0.34
C THR A 297 -2.29 29.85 0.22
N ASP A 298 -3.01 30.41 -0.75
CA ASP A 298 -4.44 30.13 -0.97
C ASP A 298 -4.63 28.68 -1.42
N MET A 299 -3.74 28.16 -2.27
CA MET A 299 -3.71 26.74 -2.64
C MET A 299 -3.53 25.83 -1.42
N ILE A 300 -2.68 26.22 -0.46
CA ILE A 300 -2.48 25.46 0.78
C ILE A 300 -3.74 25.51 1.64
N HIS A 301 -4.31 26.70 1.80
CA HIS A 301 -5.51 26.93 2.59
C HIS A 301 -6.69 26.13 2.03
N ASP A 302 -7.01 26.27 0.75
CA ASP A 302 -8.16 25.60 0.15
C ASP A 302 -8.01 24.07 0.17
N ALA A 303 -6.84 23.54 -0.16
CA ALA A 303 -6.59 22.10 -0.11
C ALA A 303 -6.73 21.55 1.33
N LYS A 304 -6.27 22.31 2.33
CA LYS A 304 -6.38 21.93 3.73
C LYS A 304 -7.81 22.02 4.25
N GLU A 305 -8.51 23.12 4.02
CA GLU A 305 -9.86 23.33 4.55
C GLU A 305 -10.88 22.40 3.89
N GLN A 306 -10.79 22.18 2.57
CA GLN A 306 -11.77 21.37 1.84
C GLN A 306 -11.53 19.87 1.97
N PHE A 307 -10.25 19.45 2.02
CA PHE A 307 -9.89 18.03 1.89
C PHE A 307 -8.86 17.55 2.92
N LYS A 308 -8.48 18.39 3.90
CA LYS A 308 -7.46 18.08 4.92
C LYS A 308 -6.11 17.69 4.31
N ILE A 309 -5.79 18.21 3.13
CA ILE A 309 -4.53 17.95 2.43
C ILE A 309 -3.40 18.80 3.04
N ASN A 310 -2.27 18.17 3.37
CA ASN A 310 -1.12 18.87 3.94
C ASN A 310 -0.34 19.69 2.88
N LYS A 311 0.46 20.65 3.34
CA LYS A 311 1.25 21.55 2.49
C LYS A 311 2.18 20.83 1.49
N LYS A 312 2.82 19.73 1.89
CA LYS A 312 3.75 18.98 1.03
C LYS A 312 3.00 18.38 -0.16
N GLN A 313 1.82 17.84 0.11
CA GLN A 313 0.96 17.28 -0.92
C GLN A 313 0.31 18.37 -1.78
N ALA A 314 -0.17 19.47 -1.20
CA ALA A 314 -0.66 20.63 -1.94
C ALA A 314 0.37 21.18 -2.95
N ARG A 315 1.65 21.19 -2.57
CA ARG A 315 2.75 21.56 -3.47
C ARG A 315 2.90 20.59 -4.65
N ARG A 316 2.78 19.28 -4.43
CA ARG A 316 2.81 18.29 -5.53
C ARG A 316 1.64 18.45 -6.48
N ILE A 317 0.43 18.63 -5.94
CA ILE A 317 -0.79 18.88 -6.72
C ILE A 317 -0.60 20.10 -7.63
N TYR A 318 -0.08 21.20 -7.07
CA TYR A 318 0.26 22.39 -7.86
C TYR A 318 1.23 22.06 -9.00
N GLU A 319 2.31 21.31 -8.75
CA GLU A 319 3.30 20.99 -9.80
C GLU A 319 2.71 20.10 -10.91
N ILE A 320 1.79 19.19 -10.57
CA ILE A 320 1.07 18.34 -11.54
C ILE A 320 0.09 19.17 -12.37
N LEU A 321 -0.79 19.94 -11.72
CA LEU A 321 -1.80 20.74 -12.40
C LEU A 321 -1.15 21.87 -13.21
N ARG A 322 -0.07 22.48 -12.71
CA ARG A 322 0.71 23.47 -13.47
C ARG A 322 1.30 22.84 -14.74
N LEU A 323 1.80 21.60 -14.68
CA LEU A 323 2.26 20.90 -15.87
C LEU A 323 1.11 20.65 -16.86
N LYS A 324 -0.06 20.21 -16.37
CA LYS A 324 -1.27 20.03 -17.20
C LYS A 324 -1.67 21.33 -17.93
N SER A 325 -1.51 22.48 -17.29
CA SER A 325 -1.80 23.80 -17.87
C SER A 325 -0.64 24.43 -18.66
N THR A 326 0.51 23.79 -18.77
CA THR A 326 1.68 24.33 -19.47
C THR A 326 1.70 23.85 -20.92
N ASN A 327 1.87 24.76 -21.89
CA ASN A 327 2.13 24.33 -23.26
C ASN A 327 3.56 23.78 -23.38
N VAL A 328 3.69 22.45 -23.39
CA VAL A 328 4.99 21.77 -23.48
C VAL A 328 5.73 22.03 -24.80
N ASN A 329 5.04 22.50 -25.85
CA ASN A 329 5.65 22.88 -27.12
C ASN A 329 6.20 24.32 -27.12
N SER A 330 5.88 25.11 -26.08
CA SER A 330 6.41 26.46 -25.87
C SER A 330 7.68 26.39 -25.02
N GLU A 331 8.83 26.66 -25.62
CA GLU A 331 10.13 26.58 -24.93
C GLU A 331 10.17 27.53 -23.71
N SER A 332 9.56 28.71 -23.83
CA SER A 332 9.51 29.70 -22.74
C SER A 332 8.70 29.21 -21.55
N GLU A 333 7.47 28.71 -21.79
CA GLU A 333 6.59 28.24 -20.72
C GLU A 333 7.14 26.98 -20.04
N PHE A 334 7.61 26.02 -20.83
CA PHE A 334 8.21 24.80 -20.28
C PHE A 334 9.50 25.10 -19.51
N ARG A 335 10.30 26.08 -19.96
CA ARG A 335 11.47 26.54 -19.22
C ARG A 335 11.09 27.15 -17.87
N ASP A 336 10.06 27.98 -17.81
CA ASP A 336 9.57 28.56 -16.55
C ASP A 336 9.12 27.47 -15.57
N TYR A 337 8.28 26.54 -16.03
CA TYR A 337 7.87 25.37 -15.26
C TYR A 337 9.07 24.58 -14.72
N ARG A 338 10.01 24.22 -15.61
CA ARG A 338 11.21 23.45 -15.27
C ARG A 338 12.05 24.14 -14.20
N LEU A 339 12.25 25.46 -14.33
CA LEU A 339 13.02 26.23 -13.35
C LEU A 339 12.32 26.24 -11.99
N ASN A 340 11.00 26.41 -11.95
CA ASN A 340 10.23 26.40 -10.70
C ASN A 340 10.35 25.07 -9.95
N VAL A 341 10.18 23.95 -10.66
CA VAL A 341 10.28 22.60 -10.07
C VAL A 341 11.71 22.32 -9.61
N LYS A 342 12.72 22.61 -10.44
CA LYS A 342 14.13 22.42 -10.07
C LYS A 342 14.56 23.27 -8.87
N GLN A 343 14.08 24.49 -8.76
CA GLN A 343 14.35 25.33 -7.59
C GLN A 343 13.86 24.67 -6.30
N ARG A 344 12.67 24.08 -6.30
CA ARG A 344 12.16 23.28 -5.17
C ARG A 344 13.01 22.03 -4.93
N LEU A 345 13.33 21.31 -5.99
CA LEU A 345 14.13 20.07 -5.95
C LEU A 345 15.54 20.32 -5.39
N ASN A 346 16.06 21.54 -5.54
CA ASN A 346 17.34 22.00 -4.99
C ASN A 346 17.27 22.49 -3.53
N ILE A 347 16.09 22.62 -2.91
CA ILE A 347 15.96 23.11 -1.52
C ILE A 347 16.67 22.17 -0.52
N PRO A 348 16.50 20.83 -0.55
CA PRO A 348 17.17 19.93 0.38
C PRO A 348 18.70 20.06 0.29
N TYR A 349 19.25 20.09 -0.93
CA TYR A 349 20.68 20.28 -1.17
C TYR A 349 21.22 21.58 -0.58
N LYS A 350 20.48 22.69 -0.70
CA LYS A 350 20.87 23.97 -0.07
C LYS A 350 20.87 23.89 1.45
N ARG A 351 19.94 23.14 2.05
CA ARG A 351 19.91 22.93 3.51
C ARG A 351 21.11 22.12 3.96
N GLU A 352 21.37 21.01 3.29
CA GLU A 352 22.54 20.15 3.58
C GLU A 352 23.86 20.90 3.44
N GLN A 353 24.00 21.76 2.42
CA GLN A 353 25.14 22.66 2.27
C GLN A 353 25.31 23.61 3.48
N ASN A 354 24.23 24.21 3.93
CA ASN A 354 24.26 25.12 5.08
C ASN A 354 24.57 24.38 6.38
N ASP A 355 24.03 23.17 6.56
CA ASP A 355 24.26 22.35 7.75
C ASP A 355 25.72 21.87 7.80
N LEU A 356 26.29 21.45 6.67
CA LEU A 356 27.70 21.09 6.57
C LEU A 356 28.63 22.29 6.76
N ALA A 357 28.26 23.47 6.27
CA ALA A 357 29.02 24.70 6.54
C ALA A 357 29.05 25.01 8.05
N ARG A 358 27.93 24.86 8.75
CA ARG A 358 27.85 25.02 10.21
C ARG A 358 28.66 23.97 10.96
N LEU A 359 28.57 22.70 10.56
CA LEU A 359 29.38 21.62 11.16
C LEU A 359 30.87 21.89 10.98
N ARG A 360 31.30 22.33 9.78
CA ARG A 360 32.70 22.71 9.53
C ARG A 360 33.16 23.87 10.42
N GLU A 361 32.29 24.84 10.69
CA GLU A 361 32.61 25.93 11.61
C GLU A 361 32.79 25.45 13.06
N VAL A 362 31.96 24.52 13.52
CA VAL A 362 32.01 23.94 14.87
C VAL A 362 33.24 23.04 15.06
N PHE A 363 33.57 22.21 14.07
CA PHE A 363 34.72 21.29 14.13
C PHE A 363 36.07 21.92 13.71
N LYS A 364 36.16 23.25 13.54
CA LYS A 364 37.45 23.94 13.33
C LYS A 364 38.44 23.71 14.48
N THR A 365 37.97 23.34 15.67
CA THR A 365 38.77 23.18 16.88
C THR A 365 39.13 21.73 17.22
N ASP A 366 38.64 20.73 16.49
CA ASP A 366 38.84 19.32 16.82
C ASP A 366 39.58 18.59 15.68
N GLU A 367 40.64 17.83 16.02
CA GLU A 367 41.51 17.15 15.04
C GLU A 367 40.81 15.99 14.31
N ASN A 368 39.62 15.58 14.76
CA ASN A 368 38.78 14.56 14.11
C ASN A 368 37.79 15.17 13.12
N LYS A 369 38.25 15.51 11.92
CA LYS A 369 37.36 15.94 10.83
C LYS A 369 36.61 14.74 10.23
N PRO A 370 35.26 14.70 10.25
CA PRO A 370 34.52 13.71 9.49
C PRO A 370 34.70 13.96 7.98
N GLY A 371 35.03 12.91 7.23
CA GLY A 371 35.25 12.92 5.78
C GLY A 371 33.95 13.03 4.97
N ILE A 372 33.12 14.04 5.24
CA ILE A 372 31.85 14.23 4.53
C ILE A 372 32.06 15.24 3.39
N SER A 373 32.08 14.73 2.15
CA SER A 373 32.13 15.54 0.92
C SER A 373 30.77 15.56 0.23
N LEU A 374 30.30 16.75 -0.13
CA LEU A 374 29.13 16.92 -0.99
C LEU A 374 29.47 16.60 -2.46
N PRO A 375 28.47 16.19 -3.27
CA PRO A 375 28.62 16.10 -4.72
C PRO A 375 29.13 17.41 -5.32
N MET A 376 30.00 17.33 -6.32
CA MET A 376 30.47 18.51 -7.05
C MET A 376 29.30 19.21 -7.76
N GLU A 377 29.44 20.49 -8.08
CA GLU A 377 28.34 21.28 -8.66
C GLU A 377 27.78 20.67 -9.96
N GLU A 378 28.64 20.13 -10.82
CA GLU A 378 28.22 19.43 -12.03
C GLU A 378 27.41 18.16 -11.75
N GLU A 379 27.85 17.37 -10.77
CA GLU A 379 27.18 16.14 -10.37
C GLU A 379 25.80 16.45 -9.77
N ARG A 380 25.70 17.49 -8.94
CA ARG A 380 24.42 18.00 -8.44
C ARG A 380 23.49 18.41 -9.58
N MET A 381 23.99 19.12 -10.59
CA MET A 381 23.17 19.53 -11.74
C MET A 381 22.67 18.32 -12.55
N LYS A 382 23.49 17.28 -12.69
CA LYS A 382 23.09 16.01 -13.32
C LYS A 382 22.02 15.29 -12.49
N ILE A 383 22.17 15.23 -11.16
CA ILE A 383 21.18 14.62 -10.26
C ILE A 383 19.85 15.38 -10.34
N LEU A 384 19.86 16.71 -10.25
CA LEU A 384 18.65 17.54 -10.37
C LEU A 384 17.94 17.37 -11.71
N GLU A 385 18.69 17.20 -12.81
CA GLU A 385 18.10 16.93 -14.13
C GLU A 385 17.46 15.54 -14.18
N ARG A 386 18.15 14.51 -13.67
CA ARG A 386 17.62 13.14 -13.58
C ARG A 386 16.34 13.10 -12.76
N ASP A 387 16.38 13.68 -11.56
CA ASP A 387 15.24 13.67 -10.63
C ASP A 387 14.06 14.49 -11.20
N PHE A 388 14.33 15.61 -11.88
CA PHE A 388 13.30 16.37 -12.60
C PHE A 388 12.64 15.53 -13.69
N LYS A 389 13.42 14.84 -14.53
CA LYS A 389 12.89 13.99 -15.60
C LYS A 389 12.02 12.87 -15.05
N ALA A 390 12.52 12.13 -14.04
CA ALA A 390 11.76 11.07 -13.40
C ALA A 390 10.43 11.58 -12.83
N LEU A 391 10.47 12.73 -12.15
CA LEU A 391 9.27 13.35 -11.56
C LEU A 391 8.24 13.76 -12.63
N VAL A 392 8.69 14.34 -13.75
CA VAL A 392 7.79 14.75 -14.84
C VAL A 392 7.15 13.55 -15.52
N GLU A 393 7.88 12.45 -15.72
CA GLU A 393 7.29 11.22 -16.28
C GLU A 393 6.20 10.65 -15.37
N GLU A 394 6.40 10.70 -14.06
CA GLU A 394 5.35 10.32 -13.10
C GLU A 394 4.13 11.26 -13.18
N TYR A 395 4.35 12.58 -13.28
CA TYR A 395 3.27 13.54 -13.42
C TYR A 395 2.47 13.38 -14.71
N LYS A 396 3.12 13.06 -15.83
CA LYS A 396 2.44 12.79 -17.10
C LYS A 396 1.44 11.63 -16.99
N LYS A 397 1.82 10.53 -16.31
CA LYS A 397 0.91 9.40 -16.06
C LYS A 397 -0.35 9.82 -15.29
N ILE A 398 -0.20 10.72 -14.32
CA ILE A 398 -1.33 11.27 -13.57
C ILE A 398 -2.21 12.14 -14.46
N ILE A 399 -1.62 13.00 -15.28
CA ILE A 399 -2.35 13.90 -16.20
C ILE A 399 -3.13 13.11 -17.25
N GLU A 400 -2.52 12.09 -17.84
CA GLU A 400 -3.18 11.18 -18.78
C GLU A 400 -4.42 10.56 -18.15
N ARG A 401 -4.29 10.04 -16.93
CA ARG A 401 -5.41 9.46 -16.18
C ARG A 401 -6.49 10.50 -15.83
N LEU A 402 -6.12 11.74 -15.50
CA LEU A 402 -7.09 12.81 -15.25
C LEU A 402 -7.90 13.14 -16.51
N ASN A 403 -7.27 13.20 -17.68
CA ASN A 403 -7.97 13.45 -18.94
C ASN A 403 -8.99 12.36 -19.27
N LEU A 404 -8.65 11.09 -19.03
CA LEU A 404 -9.55 9.95 -19.24
C LEU A 404 -10.75 9.91 -18.27
N SER A 405 -10.68 10.63 -17.15
CA SER A 405 -11.77 10.72 -16.18
C SER A 405 -12.67 11.95 -16.36
N ASP A 406 -12.25 12.90 -17.21
CA ASP A 406 -13.03 14.09 -17.60
C ASP A 406 -13.92 13.79 -18.83
N GLU A 407 -13.65 12.70 -19.56
CA GLU A 407 -14.51 12.08 -20.59
C GLU A 407 -15.46 11.05 -19.98
#